data_AF-A0A6A4TA81-F1
#
_entry.id   AF-A0A6A4TA81-F1
#
_cell.length_a   1.000
_cell.length_b   1.000
_cell.length_c   1.000
_cell.angle_alpha   90.00
_cell.angle_beta   90.00
_cell.angle_gamma   90.00
#
_symmetry.space_group_name_H-M   'P 1'
#
loop_
_entity.id
_entity.type
_entity.pdbx_description
1 polymer ?
#
loop_
_entity_poly.entity_id
_entity_poly.type
_entity_poly.pdbx_seq_one_letter_code
_entity_poly.pdbx_strand_id
1 'polypeptide(L)'
;MTEEDLTRNPQFCKLLATLAQHVDQTGLTVSLKSEMDKAEKKLQSQRCYWLRSESLHRGLQEMIQDFCVRRHHITVPPDQNMFHETLEKCLLVAQCVRQLDPSTTTNQDQPSVLGLNAQQVMELMPSEKNVQRMKQSLPRELEKHLKKKSLNLLSYYQPEWENESEGLKNSKLSHLSVQLNKEKKRAESLKETCRENSVLLQRQTQLYLSELIKCVQLLQSLVLDHRLKTQTELESKKLGYFEGKCELVLQKIKVEMVEIQLDTYTADAISAHRKIRDNLESELKACKVEKQSVELKLASFEILGKEFEALAEEYCRLRQELEMKHWALKEFTQYNDK
;
A
#
# COMPACT_ATOMS: atom_id res chain seq x y z
N MET A 1 34.20 16.81 22.34
CA MET A 1 35.55 16.80 22.93
C MET A 1 35.40 17.27 24.35
N THR A 2 35.66 16.39 25.31
CA THR A 2 35.50 16.64 26.75
C THR A 2 36.77 17.29 27.31
N GLU A 3 36.67 18.18 28.30
CA GLU A 3 37.81 18.89 28.91
C GLU A 3 38.88 17.94 29.48
N GLU A 4 38.47 16.73 29.88
CA GLU A 4 39.33 15.66 30.38
C GLU A 4 40.26 15.05 29.30
N ASP A 5 39.91 15.13 28.02
CA ASP A 5 40.74 14.63 26.91
C ASP A 5 41.83 15.64 26.51
N LEU A 6 41.57 16.94 26.71
CA LEU A 6 42.50 18.04 26.43
C LEU A 6 43.64 18.08 27.46
N THR A 7 43.35 17.77 28.73
CA THR A 7 44.35 17.75 29.82
C THR A 7 45.33 16.58 29.71
N ARG A 8 44.93 15.44 29.11
CA ARG A 8 45.80 14.27 28.90
C ARG A 8 46.79 14.42 27.74
N ASN A 9 46.51 15.29 26.76
CA ASN A 9 47.33 15.46 25.56
C ASN A 9 47.73 16.93 25.32
N PRO A 10 48.75 17.45 26.04
CA PRO A 10 49.13 18.87 25.97
C PRO A 10 49.73 19.28 24.61
N GLN A 11 50.36 18.36 23.88
CA GLN A 11 50.87 18.64 22.53
C GLN A 11 49.74 18.77 21.50
N PHE A 12 48.65 18.02 21.67
CA PHE A 12 47.47 18.13 20.82
C PHE A 12 46.74 19.47 21.06
N CYS A 13 46.69 19.94 22.32
CA CYS A 13 46.21 21.28 22.63
C CYS A 13 47.04 22.38 21.96
N LYS A 14 48.38 22.25 21.95
CA LYS A 14 49.25 23.19 21.23
C LYS A 14 48.96 23.17 19.72
N LEU A 15 48.82 21.99 19.14
CA LEU A 15 48.46 21.83 17.71
C LEU A 15 47.12 22.50 17.40
N LEU A 16 46.08 22.23 18.18
CA LEU A 16 44.75 22.84 18.03
C LEU A 16 44.80 24.35 18.23
N ALA A 17 45.63 24.87 19.14
CA ALA A 17 45.82 26.31 19.31
C ALA A 17 46.51 26.96 18.10
N THR A 18 47.54 26.32 17.53
CA THR A 18 48.15 26.77 16.26
C THR A 18 47.18 26.64 15.08
N LEU A 19 46.36 25.59 15.03
CA LEU A 19 45.35 25.44 13.99
C LEU A 19 44.24 26.48 14.13
N ALA A 20 43.79 26.80 15.33
CA ALA A 20 42.81 27.86 15.59
C ALA A 20 43.33 29.27 15.22
N GLN A 21 44.66 29.49 15.24
CA GLN A 21 45.26 30.74 14.73
C GLN A 21 45.17 30.85 13.20
N HIS A 22 45.06 29.73 12.49
CA HIS A 22 45.06 29.68 11.04
C HIS A 22 43.73 29.28 10.43
N VAL A 23 42.82 28.66 11.18
CA VAL A 23 41.58 28.03 10.73
C VAL A 23 40.42 28.44 11.63
N ASP A 24 39.34 28.90 11.02
CA ASP A 24 38.14 29.35 11.73
C ASP A 24 37.18 28.19 12.07
N GLN A 25 36.11 28.45 12.84
CA GLN A 25 35.11 27.45 13.27
C GLN A 25 34.47 26.66 12.12
N THR A 26 34.54 27.19 10.90
CA THR A 26 34.04 26.57 9.67
C THR A 26 35.06 25.71 8.93
N GLY A 27 36.30 25.59 9.44
CA GLY A 27 37.38 24.83 8.81
C GLY A 27 38.13 25.57 7.70
N LEU A 28 37.84 26.86 7.49
CA LEU A 28 38.48 27.70 6.47
C LEU A 28 39.70 28.43 7.01
N THR A 29 40.78 28.50 6.22
CA THR A 29 41.95 29.30 6.58
C THR A 29 41.61 30.79 6.62
N VAL A 30 42.21 31.55 7.54
CA VAL A 30 41.95 32.99 7.73
C VAL A 30 42.14 33.81 6.45
N SER A 31 43.15 33.49 5.63
CA SER A 31 43.38 34.11 4.32
C SER A 31 42.21 33.87 3.37
N LEU A 32 41.80 32.61 3.21
CA LEU A 32 40.70 32.20 2.35
C LEU A 32 39.36 32.82 2.81
N LYS A 33 39.10 32.88 4.12
CA LYS A 33 37.91 33.59 4.65
C LYS A 33 37.94 35.07 4.26
N SER A 34 39.09 35.73 4.39
CA SER A 34 39.22 37.13 3.99
C SER A 34 39.00 37.36 2.49
N GLU A 35 39.40 36.40 1.65
CA GLU A 35 39.16 36.42 0.21
C GLU A 35 37.69 36.15 -0.12
N MET A 36 37.05 35.22 0.59
CA MET A 36 35.61 34.95 0.48
C MET A 36 34.80 36.19 0.85
N ASP A 37 35.11 36.85 1.98
CA ASP A 37 34.43 38.09 2.39
C ASP A 37 34.63 39.22 1.37
N LYS A 38 35.83 39.33 0.78
CA LYS A 38 36.12 40.30 -0.29
C LYS A 38 35.34 39.97 -1.57
N ALA A 39 35.28 38.70 -1.96
CA ALA A 39 34.53 38.23 -3.12
C ALA A 39 33.03 38.44 -2.93
N GLU A 40 32.50 38.16 -1.74
CA GLU A 40 31.10 38.38 -1.39
C GLU A 40 30.74 39.86 -1.40
N LYS A 41 31.58 40.73 -0.82
CA LYS A 41 31.41 42.20 -0.93
C LYS A 41 31.42 42.67 -2.40
N LYS A 42 32.34 42.16 -3.21
CA LYS A 42 32.39 42.45 -4.66
C LYS A 42 31.10 41.98 -5.34
N LEU A 43 30.66 40.76 -5.09
CA LEU A 43 29.43 40.20 -5.65
C LEU A 43 28.21 41.03 -5.24
N GLN A 44 28.09 41.41 -3.97
CA GLN A 44 27.02 42.28 -3.49
C GLN A 44 27.04 43.65 -4.18
N SER A 45 28.23 44.24 -4.36
CA SER A 45 28.36 45.53 -5.06
C SER A 45 27.95 45.44 -6.54
N GLN A 46 28.37 44.37 -7.23
CA GLN A 46 28.02 44.10 -8.62
C GLN A 46 26.53 43.83 -8.77
N ARG A 47 25.95 43.05 -7.85
CA ARG A 47 24.52 42.79 -7.79
C ARG A 47 23.73 44.08 -7.58
N CYS A 48 24.16 44.96 -6.69
CA CYS A 48 23.53 46.27 -6.50
C CYS A 48 23.62 47.14 -7.76
N TYR A 49 24.77 47.17 -8.42
CA TYR A 49 24.93 47.89 -9.68
C TYR A 49 24.01 47.34 -10.78
N TRP A 50 24.02 46.03 -10.97
CA TRP A 50 23.16 45.34 -11.93
C TRP A 50 21.67 45.56 -11.65
N LEU A 51 21.24 45.42 -10.38
CA LEU A 51 19.86 45.66 -9.99
C LEU A 51 19.44 47.11 -10.26
N ARG A 52 20.32 48.10 -10.07
CA ARG A 52 20.03 49.49 -10.41
C ARG A 52 19.83 49.66 -11.91
N SER A 53 20.74 49.12 -12.73
CA SER A 53 20.60 49.20 -14.20
C SER A 53 19.36 48.46 -14.70
N GLU A 54 19.07 47.28 -14.15
CA GLU A 54 17.92 46.45 -14.52
C GLU A 54 16.60 47.11 -14.10
N SER A 55 16.53 47.69 -12.90
CA SER A 55 15.34 48.42 -12.43
C SER A 55 15.04 49.62 -13.33
N LEU A 56 16.08 50.35 -13.76
CA LEU A 56 15.92 51.48 -14.69
C LEU A 56 15.44 50.99 -16.05
N HIS A 57 16.07 49.95 -16.61
CA HIS A 57 15.67 49.39 -17.90
C HIS A 57 14.22 48.88 -17.90
N ARG A 58 13.86 48.13 -16.86
CA ARG A 58 12.49 47.62 -16.69
C ARG A 58 11.49 48.76 -16.48
N GLY A 59 11.85 49.78 -15.69
CA GLY A 59 11.03 50.98 -15.53
C GLY A 59 10.75 51.69 -16.86
N LEU A 60 11.74 51.77 -17.75
CA LEU A 60 11.55 52.33 -19.10
C LEU A 60 10.62 51.47 -19.97
N GLN A 61 10.76 50.14 -19.94
CA GLN A 61 9.88 49.23 -20.66
C GLN A 61 8.43 49.32 -20.15
N GLU A 62 8.25 49.38 -18.84
CA GLU A 62 6.93 49.52 -18.21
C GLU A 62 6.28 50.87 -18.57
N MET A 63 7.05 51.96 -18.61
CA MET A 63 6.55 53.25 -19.09
C MET A 63 6.02 53.19 -20.52
N ILE A 64 6.68 52.43 -21.41
CA ILE A 64 6.22 52.21 -22.78
C ILE A 64 4.96 51.37 -22.80
N GLN A 65 4.91 50.26 -22.05
CA GLN A 65 3.73 49.39 -21.98
C GLN A 65 2.51 50.14 -21.43
N ASP A 66 2.68 50.87 -20.34
CA ASP A 66 1.66 51.75 -19.74
C ASP A 66 1.13 52.77 -20.75
N PHE A 67 2.01 53.27 -21.62
CA PHE A 67 1.65 54.22 -22.67
C PHE A 67 0.86 53.55 -23.79
N CYS A 68 1.28 52.38 -24.27
CA CYS A 68 0.55 51.60 -25.27
C CYS A 68 -0.88 51.30 -24.80
N VAL A 69 -1.03 50.85 -23.54
CA VAL A 69 -2.36 50.60 -22.94
C VAL A 69 -3.19 51.88 -22.89
N ARG A 70 -2.59 53.02 -22.48
CA ARG A 70 -3.30 54.30 -22.41
C ARG A 70 -3.69 54.85 -23.80
N ARG A 71 -2.86 54.65 -24.81
CA ARG A 71 -3.13 55.04 -26.20
C ARG A 71 -4.36 54.34 -26.76
N HIS A 72 -4.66 53.13 -26.32
CA HIS A 72 -5.89 52.41 -26.70
C HIS A 72 -7.16 52.94 -26.02
N HIS A 73 -7.04 53.65 -24.90
CA HIS A 73 -8.19 54.11 -24.11
C HIS A 73 -8.45 55.61 -24.19
N ILE A 74 -7.45 56.45 -24.50
CA ILE A 74 -7.56 57.92 -24.49
C ILE A 74 -6.73 58.51 -25.65
N THR A 75 -7.25 59.56 -26.31
CA THR A 75 -6.48 60.36 -27.28
C THR A 75 -5.39 61.15 -26.55
N VAL A 76 -4.15 60.68 -26.67
CA VAL A 76 -2.97 61.28 -26.03
C VAL A 76 -2.47 62.49 -26.85
N PRO A 77 -1.97 63.58 -26.22
CA PRO A 77 -1.33 64.69 -26.92
C PRO A 77 -0.18 64.25 -27.85
N PRO A 78 -0.01 64.87 -29.03
CA PRO A 78 0.97 64.46 -30.03
C PRO A 78 2.42 64.53 -29.52
N ASP A 79 2.74 65.49 -28.65
CA ASP A 79 4.08 65.66 -28.08
C ASP A 79 4.49 64.49 -27.16
N GLN A 80 3.54 63.94 -26.39
CA GLN A 80 3.78 62.77 -25.54
C GLN A 80 3.92 61.51 -26.40
N ASN A 81 3.15 61.41 -27.49
CA ASN A 81 3.26 60.31 -28.43
C ASN A 81 4.64 60.28 -29.11
N MET A 82 5.15 61.43 -29.54
CA MET A 82 6.49 61.55 -30.12
C MET A 82 7.60 61.18 -29.13
N PHE A 83 7.44 61.48 -27.83
CA PHE A 83 8.40 61.10 -26.80
C PHE A 83 8.48 59.57 -26.59
N HIS A 84 7.34 58.91 -26.38
CA HIS A 84 7.29 57.47 -26.14
C HIS A 84 7.69 56.64 -27.37
N GLU A 85 7.30 57.06 -28.57
CA GLU A 85 7.72 56.41 -29.83
C GLU A 85 9.22 56.57 -30.09
N THR A 86 9.81 57.72 -29.76
CA THR A 86 11.26 57.95 -29.85
C THR A 86 12.01 57.06 -28.84
N LEU A 87 11.50 56.94 -27.61
CA LEU A 87 12.07 56.10 -26.56
C LEU A 87 12.04 54.61 -26.92
N GLU A 88 10.90 54.14 -27.41
CA GLU A 88 10.72 52.75 -27.86
C GLU A 88 11.70 52.39 -28.98
N LYS A 89 11.79 53.22 -30.02
CA LYS A 89 12.74 53.02 -31.12
C LYS A 89 14.20 53.02 -30.65
N CYS A 90 14.58 53.92 -29.73
CA CYS A 90 15.93 53.94 -29.16
C CYS A 90 16.24 52.67 -28.36
N LEU A 91 15.30 52.16 -27.57
CA LEU A 91 15.49 50.93 -26.79
C LEU A 91 15.58 49.69 -27.67
N LEU A 92 14.73 49.60 -28.71
CA LEU A 92 14.77 48.50 -29.68
C LEU A 92 16.08 48.48 -30.45
N VAL A 93 16.53 49.63 -30.97
CA VAL A 93 17.82 49.75 -31.66
C VAL A 93 18.98 49.36 -30.73
N ALA A 94 18.98 49.84 -29.48
CA ALA A 94 20.01 49.48 -28.50
C ALA A 94 19.97 48.00 -28.07
N GLN A 95 18.79 47.36 -28.12
CA GLN A 95 18.65 45.92 -27.88
C GLN A 95 19.18 45.11 -29.07
N CYS A 96 18.82 45.49 -30.29
CA CYS A 96 19.31 44.86 -31.51
C CYS A 96 20.84 44.99 -31.63
N VAL A 97 21.41 46.16 -31.34
CA VAL A 97 22.87 46.36 -31.34
C VAL A 97 23.56 45.47 -30.30
N ARG A 98 22.98 45.33 -29.09
CA ARG A 98 23.51 44.42 -28.05
C ARG A 98 23.43 42.95 -28.44
N GLN A 99 22.39 42.54 -29.16
CA GLN A 99 22.25 41.17 -29.67
C GLN A 99 23.16 40.89 -30.86
N LEU A 100 23.57 41.93 -31.59
CA LEU A 100 24.54 41.87 -32.69
C LEU A 100 26.00 42.06 -32.24
N ASP A 101 26.25 42.36 -30.96
CA ASP A 101 27.60 42.54 -30.42
C ASP A 101 28.28 41.17 -30.24
N PRO A 102 29.35 40.87 -31.01
CA PRO A 102 30.01 39.57 -31.00
C PRO A 102 30.70 39.23 -29.67
N SER A 103 30.90 40.22 -28.79
CA SER A 103 31.63 40.04 -27.52
C SER A 103 30.91 39.20 -26.46
N THR A 104 29.62 38.85 -26.67
CA THR A 104 28.86 37.96 -25.78
C THR A 104 28.96 36.48 -26.16
N THR A 105 29.51 36.16 -27.34
CA THR A 105 29.68 34.80 -27.84
C THR A 105 31.15 34.56 -28.15
N THR A 106 31.76 33.58 -27.48
CA THR A 106 33.21 33.28 -27.49
C THR A 106 33.77 32.83 -28.86
N ASN A 107 33.03 32.99 -29.95
CA ASN A 107 33.38 32.49 -31.29
C ASN A 107 33.48 33.64 -32.28
N GLN A 108 34.71 33.95 -32.70
CA GLN A 108 35.02 35.05 -33.64
C GLN A 108 34.53 34.81 -35.09
N ASP A 109 33.88 33.67 -35.38
CA ASP A 109 33.52 33.22 -36.73
C ASP A 109 32.01 32.98 -36.94
N GLN A 110 31.11 33.61 -36.17
CA GLN A 110 29.68 33.57 -36.52
C GLN A 110 29.31 34.66 -37.53
N PRO A 111 28.64 34.33 -38.65
CA PRO A 111 28.14 35.33 -39.59
C PRO A 111 27.11 36.22 -38.88
N SER A 112 27.10 37.50 -39.22
CA SER A 112 26.11 38.47 -38.73
C SER A 112 24.71 37.89 -38.87
N VAL A 113 23.92 37.90 -37.79
CA VAL A 113 22.54 37.43 -37.80
C VAL A 113 21.80 38.19 -38.93
N LEU A 114 21.37 37.47 -39.97
CA LEU A 114 20.73 38.02 -41.17
C LEU A 114 21.60 38.96 -42.04
N GLY A 115 22.93 38.96 -41.87
CA GLY A 115 23.84 39.85 -42.62
C GLY A 115 23.79 41.32 -42.20
N LEU A 116 23.15 41.63 -41.07
CA LEU A 116 23.03 42.99 -40.54
C LEU A 116 24.23 43.34 -39.66
N ASN A 117 24.85 44.48 -39.93
CA ASN A 117 25.92 45.03 -39.09
C ASN A 117 25.36 46.02 -38.05
N ALA A 118 25.99 46.10 -36.88
CA ALA A 118 25.60 47.03 -35.83
C ALA A 118 25.54 48.51 -36.28
N GLN A 119 26.36 48.88 -37.27
CA GLN A 119 26.36 50.20 -37.90
C GLN A 119 25.06 50.48 -38.69
N GLN A 120 24.56 49.49 -39.42
CA GLN A 120 23.32 49.61 -40.21
C GLN A 120 22.07 49.74 -39.32
N VAL A 121 22.10 49.11 -38.14
CA VAL A 121 21.01 49.21 -37.16
C VAL A 121 21.04 50.56 -36.43
N MET A 122 22.22 51.16 -36.25
CA MET A 122 22.34 52.53 -35.70
C MET A 122 21.79 53.60 -36.65
N GLU A 123 21.76 53.37 -37.97
CA GLU A 123 21.14 54.28 -38.94
C GLU A 123 19.62 54.39 -38.78
N LEU A 124 18.98 53.41 -38.12
CA LEU A 124 17.55 53.41 -37.79
C LEU A 124 17.20 54.27 -36.55
N MET A 125 18.19 54.95 -35.96
CA MET A 125 17.95 55.84 -34.83
C MET A 125 17.03 57.01 -35.21
N PRO A 126 16.09 57.41 -34.33
CA PRO A 126 15.30 58.62 -34.51
C PRO A 126 16.18 59.87 -34.66
N SER A 127 15.62 60.95 -35.21
CA SER A 127 16.40 62.19 -35.43
C SER A 127 17.10 62.67 -34.15
N GLU A 128 18.37 63.11 -34.29
CA GLU A 128 19.23 63.50 -33.16
C GLU A 128 18.58 64.60 -32.29
N LYS A 129 17.83 65.52 -32.91
CA LYS A 129 17.06 66.57 -32.21
C LYS A 129 15.97 65.99 -31.31
N ASN A 130 15.28 64.92 -31.75
CA ASN A 130 14.26 64.26 -30.94
C ASN A 130 14.88 63.43 -29.82
N VAL A 131 16.02 62.77 -30.09
CA VAL A 131 16.77 62.01 -29.07
C VAL A 131 17.27 62.93 -27.96
N GLN A 132 17.78 64.13 -28.29
CA GLN A 132 18.23 65.10 -27.29
C GLN A 132 17.08 65.68 -26.47
N ARG A 133 15.94 66.02 -27.09
CA ARG A 133 14.73 66.45 -26.37
C ARG A 133 14.21 65.37 -25.44
N MET A 134 14.17 64.11 -25.89
CA MET A 134 13.79 62.95 -25.08
C MET A 134 14.77 62.77 -23.92
N LYS A 135 16.08 62.81 -24.14
CA LYS A 135 17.09 62.68 -23.06
C LYS A 135 16.94 63.76 -21.98
N GLN A 136 16.54 64.97 -22.35
CA GLN A 136 16.31 66.06 -21.39
C GLN A 136 15.03 65.87 -20.56
N SER A 137 13.97 65.31 -21.13
CA SER A 137 12.71 65.06 -20.42
C SER A 137 12.66 63.71 -19.68
N LEU A 138 13.48 62.74 -20.10
CA LEU A 138 13.49 61.36 -19.58
C LEU A 138 13.66 61.27 -18.05
N PRO A 139 14.60 61.99 -17.40
CA PRO A 139 14.77 61.88 -15.96
C PRO A 139 13.52 62.31 -15.19
N ARG A 140 12.85 63.38 -15.65
CA ARG A 140 11.65 63.92 -14.99
C ARG A 140 10.45 62.97 -15.12
N GLU A 141 10.22 62.43 -16.31
CA GLU A 141 9.12 61.48 -16.54
C GLU A 141 9.37 60.13 -15.84
N LEU A 142 10.62 59.65 -15.85
CA LEU A 142 11.00 58.43 -15.13
C LEU A 142 10.85 58.62 -13.61
N GLU A 143 11.30 59.75 -13.06
CA GLU A 143 11.13 60.06 -11.64
C GLU A 143 9.64 60.11 -11.26
N LYS A 144 8.79 60.73 -12.10
CA LYS A 144 7.34 60.77 -11.89
C LYS A 144 6.72 59.36 -11.91
N HIS A 145 7.12 58.52 -12.86
CA HIS A 145 6.65 57.14 -12.94
C HIS A 145 7.08 56.31 -11.71
N LEU A 146 8.35 56.39 -11.32
CA LEU A 146 8.88 55.70 -10.14
C LEU A 146 8.22 56.18 -8.85
N LYS A 147 8.00 57.50 -8.70
CA LYS A 147 7.24 58.07 -7.57
C LYS A 147 5.84 57.50 -7.51
N LYS A 148 5.10 57.47 -8.62
CA LYS A 148 3.75 56.87 -8.68
C LYS A 148 3.77 55.41 -8.23
N LYS A 149 4.72 54.61 -8.71
CA LYS A 149 4.86 53.20 -8.29
C LYS A 149 5.17 53.06 -6.81
N SER A 150 6.06 53.89 -6.29
CA SER A 150 6.41 53.88 -4.87
C SER A 150 5.21 54.23 -3.98
N LEU A 151 4.37 55.19 -4.43
CA LEU A 151 3.12 55.55 -3.76
C LEU A 151 2.08 54.43 -3.84
N ASN A 152 1.96 53.74 -4.98
CA ASN A 152 1.10 52.55 -5.11
C ASN A 152 1.55 51.39 -4.20
N LEU A 153 2.86 51.23 -3.99
CA LEU A 153 3.35 50.26 -3.01
C LEU A 153 3.03 50.69 -1.59
N LEU A 154 3.15 51.99 -1.30
CA LEU A 154 2.79 52.54 0.01
C LEU A 154 1.29 52.35 0.30
N SER A 155 0.42 52.50 -0.71
CA SER A 155 -1.03 52.33 -0.55
C SER A 155 -1.45 50.94 -0.07
N TYR A 156 -0.71 49.89 -0.48
CA TYR A 156 -0.93 48.53 -0.02
C TYR A 156 -0.69 48.38 1.49
N TYR A 157 0.36 49.03 2.01
CA TYR A 157 0.71 48.96 3.43
C TYR A 157 -0.04 49.98 4.29
N GLN A 158 -0.40 51.13 3.72
CA GLN A 158 -1.07 52.24 4.40
C GLN A 158 -2.12 52.86 3.47
N PRO A 159 -3.38 52.41 3.52
CA PRO A 159 -4.45 52.89 2.64
C PRO A 159 -4.79 54.38 2.80
N GLU A 160 -4.50 54.96 3.97
CA GLU A 160 -4.84 56.35 4.34
C GLU A 160 -3.87 57.42 3.76
N TRP A 161 -2.94 57.01 2.89
CA TRP A 161 -1.87 57.84 2.36
C TRP A 161 -2.34 59.04 1.49
N GLU A 162 -3.52 58.99 0.89
CA GLU A 162 -3.96 59.99 -0.11
C GLU A 162 -4.09 61.40 0.46
N ASN A 163 -4.61 61.54 1.68
CA ASN A 163 -4.87 62.82 2.35
C ASN A 163 -3.62 63.47 2.98
N GLU A 164 -2.47 62.81 2.92
CA GLU A 164 -1.26 63.27 3.60
C GLU A 164 -0.44 64.26 2.76
N SER A 165 0.31 65.12 3.45
CA SER A 165 1.24 66.06 2.80
C SER A 165 2.36 65.33 2.05
N GLU A 166 2.88 65.92 0.97
CA GLU A 166 3.97 65.31 0.19
C GLU A 166 5.23 65.03 1.03
N GLY A 167 5.51 65.88 2.03
CA GLY A 167 6.62 65.66 2.96
C GLY A 167 6.43 64.40 3.81
N LEU A 168 5.20 64.14 4.28
CA LEU A 168 4.88 62.93 5.05
C LEU A 168 4.90 61.68 4.16
N LYS A 169 4.40 61.79 2.91
CA LYS A 169 4.50 60.72 1.90
C LYS A 169 5.95 60.34 1.63
N ASN A 170 6.85 61.31 1.41
CA ASN A 170 8.26 61.05 1.15
C ASN A 170 8.98 60.44 2.37
N SER A 171 8.65 60.89 3.58
CA SER A 171 9.16 60.28 4.82
C SER A 171 8.74 58.81 4.95
N LYS A 172 7.45 58.51 4.72
CA LYS A 172 6.91 57.14 4.75
C LYS A 172 7.50 56.25 3.65
N LEU A 173 7.72 56.80 2.45
CA LEU A 173 8.42 56.11 1.36
C LEU A 173 9.85 55.73 1.74
N SER A 174 10.58 56.61 2.44
CA SER A 174 11.92 56.27 2.92
C SER A 174 11.89 55.12 3.94
N HIS A 175 10.88 55.10 4.81
CA HIS A 175 10.69 54.05 5.83
C HIS A 175 10.14 52.73 5.25
N LEU A 176 9.51 52.76 4.06
CA LEU A 176 8.95 51.57 3.42
C LEU A 176 10.00 50.48 3.21
N SER A 177 11.23 50.86 2.85
CA SER A 177 12.35 49.92 2.69
C SER A 177 12.69 49.18 3.99
N VAL A 178 12.65 49.88 5.13
CA VAL A 178 12.88 49.31 6.46
C VAL A 178 11.73 48.38 6.85
N GLN A 179 10.49 48.79 6.58
CA GLN A 179 9.30 47.97 6.84
C GLN A 179 9.32 46.68 6.01
N LEU A 180 9.64 46.76 4.72
CA LEU A 180 9.74 45.60 3.83
C LEU A 180 10.84 44.63 4.30
N ASN A 181 11.98 45.15 4.76
CA ASN A 181 13.03 44.31 5.34
C ASN A 181 12.59 43.64 6.65
N LYS A 182 11.79 44.30 7.49
CA LYS A 182 11.21 43.69 8.70
C LYS A 182 10.25 42.55 8.34
N GLU A 183 9.33 42.79 7.40
CA GLU A 183 8.39 41.76 6.92
C GLU A 183 9.12 40.59 6.26
N LYS A 184 10.15 40.85 5.45
CA LYS A 184 10.99 39.80 4.87
C LYS A 184 11.64 38.93 5.95
N LYS A 185 12.27 39.55 6.96
CA LYS A 185 12.88 38.81 8.08
C LYS A 185 11.84 38.01 8.86
N ARG A 186 10.65 38.58 9.10
CA ARG A 186 9.55 37.88 9.76
C ARG A 186 9.06 36.69 8.95
N ALA A 187 8.94 36.83 7.63
CA ALA A 187 8.55 35.73 6.75
C ALA A 187 9.61 34.61 6.73
N GLU A 188 10.90 34.97 6.71
CA GLU A 188 12.00 34.02 6.82
C GLU A 188 12.00 33.28 8.16
N SER A 189 11.80 33.99 9.28
CA SER A 189 11.73 33.35 10.59
C SER A 189 10.50 32.44 10.73
N LEU A 190 9.33 32.87 10.25
CA LEU A 190 8.13 32.04 10.22
C LEU A 190 8.35 30.78 9.37
N LYS A 191 8.99 30.91 8.20
CA LYS A 191 9.32 29.76 7.35
C LYS A 191 10.20 28.75 8.07
N GLU A 192 11.17 29.22 8.85
CA GLU A 192 12.04 28.33 9.63
C GLU A 192 11.28 27.64 10.77
N THR A 193 10.47 28.39 11.53
CA THR A 193 9.62 27.78 12.58
C THR A 193 8.63 26.75 12.02
N CYS A 194 8.07 26.98 10.83
CA CYS A 194 7.21 26.01 10.15
C CYS A 194 7.97 24.73 9.78
N ARG A 195 9.23 24.84 9.34
CA ARG A 195 10.08 23.67 9.05
C ARG A 195 10.37 22.87 10.32
N GLU A 196 10.74 23.54 11.40
CA GLU A 196 10.98 22.91 12.70
C GLU A 196 9.72 22.19 13.20
N ASN A 197 8.56 22.86 13.16
CA ASN A 197 7.28 22.28 13.54
C ASN A 197 6.90 21.07 12.68
N SER A 198 7.19 21.10 11.38
CA SER A 198 6.95 19.97 10.48
C SER A 198 7.78 18.74 10.88
N VAL A 199 9.05 18.94 11.26
CA VAL A 199 9.93 17.85 11.70
C VAL A 199 9.46 17.30 13.05
N LEU A 200 9.08 18.16 13.99
CA LEU A 200 8.52 17.75 15.27
C LEU A 200 7.24 16.93 15.11
N LEU A 201 6.33 17.40 14.26
CA LEU A 201 5.08 16.69 13.95
C LEU A 201 5.36 15.31 13.36
N GLN A 202 6.26 15.22 12.37
CA GLN A 202 6.64 13.94 11.76
C GLN A 202 7.19 12.97 12.81
N ARG A 203 8.06 13.44 13.70
CA ARG A 203 8.62 12.62 14.79
C ARG A 203 7.53 12.14 15.74
N GLN A 204 6.60 13.02 16.13
CA GLN A 204 5.50 12.65 17.02
C GLN A 204 4.56 11.64 16.37
N THR A 205 4.23 11.82 15.08
CA THR A 205 3.42 10.85 14.32
C THR A 205 4.10 9.49 14.27
N GLN A 206 5.41 9.44 13.99
CA GLN A 206 6.16 8.19 13.96
C GLN A 206 6.15 7.48 15.32
N LEU A 207 6.34 8.22 16.42
CA LEU A 207 6.27 7.66 17.77
C LEU A 207 4.89 7.08 18.06
N TYR A 208 3.83 7.83 17.79
CA TYR A 208 2.45 7.38 18.00
C TYR A 208 2.12 6.13 17.19
N LEU A 209 2.49 6.10 15.91
CA LEU A 209 2.31 4.93 15.06
C LEU A 209 3.09 3.72 15.59
N SER A 210 4.32 3.93 16.08
CA SER A 210 5.13 2.84 16.64
C SER A 210 4.49 2.23 17.90
N GLU A 211 3.91 3.05 18.78
CA GLU A 211 3.19 2.57 19.95
C GLU A 211 1.90 1.84 19.56
N LEU A 212 1.16 2.38 18.58
CA LEU A 212 -0.04 1.71 18.08
C LEU A 212 0.27 0.33 17.50
N ILE A 213 1.36 0.20 16.74
CA ILE A 213 1.83 -1.08 16.19
C ILE A 213 2.15 -2.06 17.32
N LYS A 214 2.84 -1.63 18.38
CA LYS A 214 3.12 -2.48 19.55
C LYS A 214 1.82 -2.95 20.22
N CYS A 215 0.84 -2.07 20.39
CA CYS A 215 -0.46 -2.44 20.94
C CYS A 215 -1.17 -3.49 20.07
N VAL A 216 -1.14 -3.35 18.75
CA VAL A 216 -1.71 -4.32 17.82
C VAL A 216 -0.99 -5.67 17.92
N GLN A 217 0.34 -5.67 18.01
CA GLN A 217 1.13 -6.89 18.19
C GLN A 217 0.80 -7.61 19.51
N LEU A 218 0.63 -6.87 20.61
CA LEU A 218 0.21 -7.42 21.90
C LEU A 218 -1.20 -8.03 21.83
N LEU A 219 -2.14 -7.36 21.16
CA LEU A 219 -3.48 -7.91 20.95
C LEU A 219 -3.44 -9.18 20.09
N GLN A 220 -2.60 -9.19 19.05
CA GLN A 220 -2.42 -10.34 18.19
C GLN A 220 -1.86 -11.54 18.96
N SER A 221 -0.81 -11.36 19.78
CA SER A 221 -0.27 -12.44 20.61
C SER A 221 -1.31 -12.95 21.60
N LEU A 222 -2.11 -12.07 22.20
CA LEU A 222 -3.15 -12.49 23.15
C LEU A 222 -4.24 -13.33 22.48
N VAL A 223 -4.64 -12.99 21.25
CA VAL A 223 -5.63 -13.78 20.50
C VAL A 223 -5.03 -15.12 20.03
N LEU A 224 -3.86 -15.10 19.42
CA LEU A 224 -3.25 -16.29 18.83
C LEU A 224 -2.77 -17.27 19.91
N ASP A 225 -1.98 -16.80 20.86
CA ASP A 225 -1.33 -17.67 21.84
C ASP A 225 -2.28 -18.04 22.99
N HIS A 226 -2.97 -17.05 23.56
CA HIS A 226 -3.77 -17.29 24.77
C HIS A 226 -5.19 -17.75 24.46
N ARG A 227 -5.86 -17.23 23.42
CA ARG A 227 -7.21 -17.70 23.09
C ARG A 227 -7.18 -18.94 22.22
N LEU A 228 -6.56 -18.88 21.04
CA LEU A 228 -6.68 -19.97 20.08
C LEU A 228 -5.81 -21.17 20.47
N LYS A 229 -4.50 -20.98 20.64
CA LYS A 229 -3.59 -22.10 20.92
C LYS A 229 -3.89 -22.80 22.25
N THR A 230 -4.11 -22.03 23.33
CA THR A 230 -4.43 -22.64 24.63
C THR A 230 -5.79 -23.36 24.59
N GLN A 231 -6.77 -22.84 23.85
CA GLN A 231 -8.07 -23.50 23.70
C GLN A 231 -7.95 -24.80 22.90
N THR A 232 -7.22 -24.82 21.79
CA THR A 232 -7.02 -26.05 21.00
C THR A 232 -6.25 -27.10 21.78
N GLU A 233 -5.25 -26.71 22.56
CA GLU A 233 -4.54 -27.61 23.47
C GLU A 233 -5.46 -28.20 24.55
N LEU A 234 -6.36 -27.38 25.12
CA LEU A 234 -7.35 -27.85 26.08
C LEU A 234 -8.37 -28.81 25.44
N GLU A 235 -8.87 -28.48 24.25
CA GLU A 235 -9.80 -29.32 23.49
C GLU A 235 -9.16 -30.66 23.12
N SER A 236 -7.91 -30.66 22.67
CA SER A 236 -7.13 -31.87 22.39
C SER A 236 -7.00 -32.75 23.63
N LYS A 237 -6.66 -32.18 24.79
CA LYS A 237 -6.59 -32.93 26.07
C LYS A 237 -7.94 -33.49 26.50
N LYS A 238 -9.03 -32.72 26.34
CA LYS A 238 -10.39 -33.19 26.64
C LYS A 238 -10.80 -34.35 25.74
N LEU A 239 -10.47 -34.26 24.45
CA LEU A 239 -10.76 -35.31 23.48
C LEU A 239 -10.02 -36.61 23.84
N GLY A 240 -8.71 -36.53 24.13
CA GLY A 240 -7.96 -37.69 24.60
C GLY A 240 -8.48 -38.29 25.91
N TYR A 241 -8.96 -37.46 26.84
CA TYR A 241 -9.62 -37.94 28.07
C TYR A 241 -10.92 -38.69 27.76
N PHE A 242 -11.76 -38.17 26.85
CA PHE A 242 -13.00 -38.83 26.46
C PHE A 242 -12.76 -40.11 25.66
N GLU A 243 -11.77 -40.13 24.77
CA GLU A 243 -11.34 -41.34 24.07
C GLU A 243 -10.91 -42.42 25.08
N GLY A 244 -10.04 -42.09 26.04
CA GLY A 244 -9.64 -43.02 27.09
C GLY A 244 -10.83 -43.50 27.95
N LYS A 245 -11.81 -42.63 28.23
CA LYS A 245 -13.04 -43.03 28.94
C LYS A 245 -13.89 -43.99 28.11
N CYS A 246 -14.02 -43.75 26.81
CA CYS A 246 -14.74 -44.63 25.88
C CYS A 246 -14.05 -45.99 25.76
N GLU A 247 -12.73 -46.01 25.64
CA GLU A 247 -11.94 -47.24 25.62
C GLU A 247 -12.12 -48.04 26.92
N LEU A 248 -12.08 -47.39 28.08
CA LEU A 248 -12.32 -48.04 29.36
C LEU A 248 -13.72 -48.68 29.42
N VAL A 249 -14.75 -47.96 28.97
CA VAL A 249 -16.13 -48.49 28.92
C VAL A 249 -16.22 -49.67 27.96
N LEU A 250 -15.58 -49.59 26.79
CA LEU A 250 -15.54 -50.69 25.83
C LEU A 250 -14.88 -51.93 26.45
N GLN A 251 -13.78 -51.76 27.20
CA GLN A 251 -13.14 -52.87 27.90
C GLN A 251 -14.04 -53.44 29.00
N LYS A 252 -14.75 -52.60 29.75
CA LYS A 252 -15.75 -53.06 30.74
C LYS A 252 -16.85 -53.89 30.10
N ILE A 253 -17.42 -53.43 28.98
CA ILE A 253 -18.45 -54.18 28.25
C ILE A 253 -17.91 -55.54 27.79
N LYS A 254 -16.66 -55.59 27.29
CA LYS A 254 -16.03 -56.85 26.88
C LYS A 254 -15.84 -57.81 28.05
N VAL A 255 -15.42 -57.31 29.22
CA VAL A 255 -15.28 -58.13 30.44
C VAL A 255 -16.63 -58.69 30.86
N GLU A 256 -17.67 -57.85 30.94
CA GLU A 256 -19.03 -58.28 31.28
C GLU A 256 -19.56 -59.32 30.29
N MET A 257 -19.30 -59.13 28.99
CA MET A 257 -19.68 -60.10 27.96
C MET A 257 -19.03 -61.47 28.17
N VAL A 258 -17.74 -61.50 28.55
CA VAL A 258 -17.03 -62.75 28.85
C VAL A 258 -17.56 -63.37 30.14
N GLU A 259 -17.88 -62.56 31.15
CA GLU A 259 -18.48 -63.03 32.41
C GLU A 259 -19.84 -63.71 32.16
N ILE A 260 -20.73 -63.07 31.39
CA ILE A 260 -22.01 -63.67 30.96
C ILE A 260 -21.78 -64.99 30.20
N GLN A 261 -20.77 -65.06 29.33
CA GLN A 261 -20.44 -66.29 28.61
C GLN A 261 -19.97 -67.40 29.55
N LEU A 262 -19.15 -67.09 30.56
CA LEU A 262 -18.69 -68.04 31.56
C LEU A 262 -19.86 -68.56 32.41
N ASP A 263 -20.78 -67.67 32.80
CA ASP A 263 -21.97 -68.01 33.57
C ASP A 263 -22.97 -68.85 32.75
N THR A 264 -23.12 -68.56 31.46
CA THR A 264 -24.05 -69.29 30.58
C THR A 264 -23.50 -70.67 30.20
N TYR A 265 -22.20 -70.75 29.88
CA TYR A 265 -21.54 -71.97 29.41
C TYR A 265 -20.72 -72.62 30.53
N THR A 266 -21.40 -73.03 31.59
CA THR A 266 -20.78 -73.85 32.64
C THR A 266 -20.32 -75.20 32.10
N ALA A 267 -19.35 -75.84 32.79
CA ALA A 267 -18.82 -77.14 32.39
C ALA A 267 -19.94 -78.20 32.24
N ASP A 268 -20.96 -78.13 33.09
CA ASP A 268 -22.13 -79.00 33.05
C ASP A 268 -23.02 -78.70 31.85
N ALA A 269 -23.31 -77.42 31.57
CA ALA A 269 -24.07 -77.01 30.38
C ALA A 269 -23.37 -77.43 29.08
N ILE A 270 -22.04 -77.25 29.00
CA ILE A 270 -21.24 -77.70 27.85
C ILE A 270 -21.27 -79.22 27.72
N SER A 271 -21.14 -79.96 28.82
CA SER A 271 -21.22 -81.42 28.84
C SER A 271 -22.59 -81.92 28.36
N ALA A 272 -23.67 -81.27 28.83
CA ALA A 272 -25.03 -81.56 28.38
C ALA A 272 -25.22 -81.25 26.89
N HIS A 273 -24.81 -80.08 26.42
CA HIS A 273 -24.86 -79.73 24.99
C HIS A 273 -24.03 -80.69 24.13
N ARG A 274 -22.89 -81.17 24.62
CA ARG A 274 -22.08 -82.19 23.93
C ARG A 274 -22.86 -83.49 23.79
N LYS A 275 -23.48 -83.99 24.86
CA LYS A 275 -24.33 -85.20 24.80
C LYS A 275 -25.51 -85.03 23.86
N ILE A 276 -26.19 -83.89 23.90
CA ILE A 276 -27.31 -83.59 22.99
C ILE A 276 -26.82 -83.61 21.54
N ARG A 277 -25.69 -82.95 21.25
CA ARG A 277 -25.10 -82.95 19.92
C ARG A 277 -24.73 -84.35 19.45
N ASP A 278 -24.06 -85.13 20.30
CA ASP A 278 -23.60 -86.47 19.94
C ASP A 278 -24.80 -87.41 19.68
N ASN A 279 -25.88 -87.29 20.47
CA ASN A 279 -27.14 -87.99 20.23
C ASN A 279 -27.78 -87.58 18.90
N LEU A 280 -27.97 -86.27 18.66
CA LEU A 280 -28.54 -85.78 17.40
C LEU A 280 -27.70 -86.19 16.20
N GLU A 281 -26.37 -86.20 16.32
CA GLU A 281 -25.48 -86.64 15.26
C GLU A 281 -25.58 -88.16 15.01
N SER A 282 -25.79 -88.95 16.07
CA SER A 282 -26.05 -90.39 15.97
C SER A 282 -27.40 -90.69 15.30
N GLU A 283 -28.46 -89.96 15.66
CA GLU A 283 -29.78 -90.07 15.04
C GLU A 283 -29.74 -89.63 13.57
N LEU A 284 -29.03 -88.54 13.26
CA LEU A 284 -28.82 -88.08 11.90
C LEU A 284 -28.10 -89.15 11.07
N LYS A 285 -27.06 -89.79 11.63
CA LYS A 285 -26.34 -90.88 10.95
C LYS A 285 -27.24 -92.09 10.74
N ALA A 286 -28.02 -92.50 11.74
CA ALA A 286 -28.97 -93.60 11.63
C ALA A 286 -30.03 -93.31 10.56
N CYS A 287 -30.62 -92.12 10.57
CA CYS A 287 -31.59 -91.67 9.57
C CYS A 287 -30.99 -91.64 8.16
N LYS A 288 -29.73 -91.21 8.01
CA LYS A 288 -29.02 -91.26 6.71
C LYS A 288 -28.82 -92.69 6.22
N VAL A 289 -28.46 -93.62 7.10
CA VAL A 289 -28.30 -95.05 6.75
C VAL A 289 -29.64 -95.67 6.38
N GLU A 290 -30.70 -95.38 7.14
CA GLU A 290 -32.05 -95.85 6.84
C GLU A 290 -32.52 -95.31 5.49
N LYS A 291 -32.34 -94.01 5.24
CA LYS A 291 -32.61 -93.38 3.95
C LYS A 291 -31.88 -94.10 2.82
N GLN A 292 -30.58 -94.33 2.94
CA GLN A 292 -29.79 -95.06 1.93
C GLN A 292 -30.30 -96.49 1.73
N SER A 293 -30.67 -97.19 2.80
CA SER A 293 -31.26 -98.52 2.73
C SER A 293 -32.61 -98.53 1.99
N VAL A 294 -33.48 -97.56 2.27
CA VAL A 294 -34.77 -97.41 1.57
C VAL A 294 -34.55 -97.06 0.10
N GLU A 295 -33.61 -96.15 -0.21
CA GLU A 295 -33.23 -95.82 -1.59
C GLU A 295 -32.71 -97.03 -2.35
N LEU A 296 -31.87 -97.87 -1.73
CA LEU A 296 -31.38 -99.12 -2.33
C LEU A 296 -32.51 -100.13 -2.56
N LYS A 297 -33.44 -100.28 -1.61
CA LYS A 297 -34.62 -101.12 -1.80
C LYS A 297 -35.50 -100.60 -2.94
N LEU A 298 -35.71 -99.29 -3.01
CA LEU A 298 -36.49 -98.66 -4.07
C LEU A 298 -35.82 -98.87 -5.43
N ALA A 299 -34.50 -98.68 -5.53
CA ALA A 299 -33.72 -98.99 -6.73
C ALA A 299 -33.82 -100.47 -7.13
N SER A 300 -33.87 -101.41 -6.16
CA SER A 300 -34.08 -102.83 -6.46
C SER A 300 -35.45 -103.11 -7.08
N PHE A 301 -36.50 -102.40 -6.65
CA PHE A 301 -37.82 -102.46 -7.27
C PHE A 301 -37.84 -101.78 -8.65
N GLU A 302 -37.09 -100.70 -8.85
CA GLU A 302 -36.94 -100.08 -10.18
C GLU A 302 -36.27 -101.03 -11.20
N ILE A 303 -35.32 -101.87 -10.77
CA ILE A 303 -34.66 -102.86 -11.65
C ILE A 303 -35.64 -103.93 -12.15
N LEU A 304 -36.65 -104.29 -11.35
CA LEU A 304 -37.70 -105.23 -11.73
C LEU A 304 -38.63 -104.69 -12.84
N GLY A 305 -38.51 -103.40 -13.18
CA GLY A 305 -39.03 -102.80 -14.40
C GLY A 305 -40.56 -102.79 -14.51
N LYS A 306 -41.05 -102.40 -15.70
CA LYS A 306 -42.49 -102.25 -15.99
C LYS A 306 -43.30 -103.54 -15.80
N GLU A 307 -42.66 -104.70 -15.88
CA GLU A 307 -43.32 -106.00 -15.68
C GLU A 307 -43.72 -106.22 -14.22
N PHE A 308 -42.88 -105.80 -13.27
CA PHE A 308 -43.24 -105.83 -11.85
C PHE A 308 -44.22 -104.74 -11.46
N GLU A 309 -44.16 -103.57 -12.10
CA GLU A 309 -45.16 -102.51 -11.94
C GLU A 309 -46.54 -102.99 -12.41
N ALA A 310 -46.63 -103.63 -13.57
CA ALA A 310 -47.85 -104.27 -14.05
C ALA A 310 -48.35 -105.40 -13.12
N LEU A 311 -47.44 -106.22 -12.58
CA LEU A 311 -47.79 -107.26 -11.61
C LEU A 311 -48.27 -106.68 -10.27
N ALA A 312 -47.68 -105.58 -9.80
CA ALA A 312 -48.08 -104.89 -8.58
C ALA A 312 -49.44 -104.19 -8.76
N GLU A 313 -49.71 -103.61 -9.93
CA GLU A 313 -51.02 -103.09 -10.32
C GLU A 313 -52.07 -104.21 -10.39
N GLU A 314 -51.75 -105.35 -11.01
CA GLU A 314 -52.62 -106.53 -11.03
C GLU A 314 -52.87 -107.07 -9.62
N TYR A 315 -51.84 -107.17 -8.78
CA TYR A 315 -51.98 -107.60 -7.38
C TYR A 315 -52.84 -106.63 -6.57
N CYS A 316 -52.65 -105.32 -6.73
CA CYS A 316 -53.50 -104.29 -6.11
C CYS A 316 -54.95 -104.41 -6.57
N ARG A 317 -55.18 -104.61 -7.88
CA ARG A 317 -56.51 -104.83 -8.46
C ARG A 317 -57.17 -106.10 -7.92
N LEU A 318 -56.44 -107.21 -7.91
CA LEU A 318 -56.88 -108.49 -7.36
C LEU A 318 -57.19 -108.41 -5.86
N ARG A 319 -56.40 -107.65 -5.10
CA ARG A 319 -56.64 -107.43 -3.67
C ARG A 319 -57.89 -106.60 -3.44
N GLN A 320 -58.09 -105.53 -4.22
CA GLN A 320 -59.34 -104.74 -4.20
C GLN A 320 -60.55 -105.58 -4.64
N GLU A 321 -60.42 -106.43 -5.66
CA GLU A 321 -61.47 -107.37 -6.06
C GLU A 321 -61.73 -108.45 -5.01
N LEU A 322 -60.70 -108.98 -4.36
CA LEU A 322 -60.85 -109.92 -3.24
C LEU A 322 -61.54 -109.25 -2.06
N GLU A 323 -61.18 -108.01 -1.72
CA GLU A 323 -61.86 -107.24 -0.69
C GLU A 323 -63.32 -106.97 -1.07
N MET A 324 -63.61 -106.60 -2.32
CA MET A 324 -64.99 -106.45 -2.82
C MET A 324 -65.77 -107.77 -2.85
N LYS A 325 -65.18 -108.88 -3.29
CA LYS A 325 -65.83 -110.19 -3.31
C LYS A 325 -66.02 -110.74 -1.90
N HIS A 326 -65.06 -110.53 -1.00
CA HIS A 326 -65.17 -110.89 0.40
C HIS A 326 -66.24 -110.04 1.10
N TRP A 327 -66.34 -108.76 0.75
CA TRP A 327 -67.44 -107.88 1.15
C TRP A 327 -68.79 -108.38 0.60
N ALA A 328 -68.89 -108.68 -0.70
CA ALA A 328 -70.12 -109.19 -1.32
C ALA A 328 -70.53 -110.57 -0.77
N LEU A 329 -69.59 -111.47 -0.51
CA LEU A 329 -69.84 -112.77 0.11
C LEU A 329 -70.40 -112.62 1.52
N LYS A 330 -69.84 -111.72 2.34
CA LYS A 330 -70.39 -111.39 3.67
C LYS A 330 -71.85 -110.93 3.57
N GLU A 331 -72.17 -110.13 2.54
CA GLU A 331 -73.52 -109.60 2.34
C GLU A 331 -74.52 -110.65 1.81
N PHE A 332 -74.11 -111.53 0.90
CA PHE A 332 -74.97 -112.63 0.42
C PHE A 332 -75.19 -113.72 1.47
N THR A 333 -74.22 -113.99 2.34
CA THR A 333 -74.43 -114.90 3.49
C THR A 333 -75.38 -114.32 4.54
N GLN A 334 -75.51 -112.99 4.65
CA GLN A 334 -76.49 -112.36 5.54
C GLN A 334 -77.93 -112.36 4.99
N TYR A 335 -78.13 -112.58 3.68
CA TYR A 335 -79.47 -112.58 3.05
C TYR A 335 -80.09 -113.97 2.81
N ASN A 336 -79.29 -115.06 2.89
CA ASN A 336 -79.77 -116.44 2.74
C ASN A 336 -80.12 -117.14 4.09
N ASP A 337 -79.91 -116.48 5.23
CA ASP A 337 -80.28 -116.94 6.58
C ASP A 337 -81.51 -116.17 7.14
N LYS A 338 -82.51 -115.87 6.28
CA LYS A 338 -83.82 -115.34 6.70
C LYS A 338 -84.97 -116.31 6.44
#